data_AF-A0A958QMY0-F1
#
_entry.id   AF-A0A958QMY0-F1
#
_cell.length_a   1.000
_cell.length_b   1.000
_cell.length_c   1.000
_cell.angle_alpha   90.00
_cell.angle_beta   90.00
_cell.angle_gamma   90.00
#
_symmetry.space_group_name_H-M   'P 1'
#
loop_
_entity.id
_entity.type
_entity.pdbx_description
1 polymer ?
#
loop_
_entity_poly.entity_id
_entity_poly.type
_entity_poly.pdbx_seq_one_letter_code
_entity_poly.pdbx_strand_id
1 'polypeptide(L)'
;MFLKCILIGVATGLLGAGAVASEAKFCQKPLRVALLQKKHPYAAEFTFSKGVCLFQATKKTSKIHNKYLRWVSSRTITSPEYLMNKQRQIFYNHGLATAVFDSILSGVVGQLRPATEIELSLFNLHFERVGGVNKYSEYAFYLFKNVRSDLVTVYFLSNNEPYIPAVESVSALLKQKISEGEELLMHYHFHPFNFVNPEGDIAGTLGPSLPDLRHYMRLPGLKTASITNGIDTMDFSPRDIQMLYKIGSDL
;
A
#
# COMPACT_ATOMS: atom_id res chain seq x y z
N MET A 1 27.79 49.37 -5.27
CA MET A 1 26.60 48.84 -4.58
C MET A 1 26.45 47.38 -5.00
N PHE A 2 27.18 46.48 -4.34
CA PHE A 2 27.22 45.04 -4.68
C PHE A 2 26.43 44.28 -3.61
N LEU A 3 25.36 43.60 -4.05
CA LEU A 3 24.52 42.77 -3.20
C LEU A 3 25.33 41.55 -2.74
N LYS A 4 25.59 41.47 -1.43
CA LYS A 4 26.07 40.25 -0.76
C LYS A 4 24.94 39.23 -0.75
N CYS A 5 25.08 38.15 -1.52
CA CYS A 5 24.28 36.94 -1.33
C CYS A 5 24.64 36.33 0.03
N ILE A 6 23.72 36.46 0.99
CA ILE A 6 23.78 35.74 2.26
C ILE A 6 23.34 34.30 1.96
N LEU A 7 24.31 33.36 1.95
CA LEU A 7 24.01 31.94 2.08
C LEU A 7 23.39 31.73 3.47
N ILE A 8 22.08 31.50 3.52
CA ILE A 8 21.43 30.94 4.71
C ILE A 8 21.83 29.47 4.75
N GLY A 9 22.81 29.16 5.59
CA GLY A 9 23.14 27.80 5.95
C GLY A 9 21.93 27.15 6.59
N VAL A 10 21.33 26.17 5.91
CA VAL A 10 20.38 25.26 6.52
C VAL A 10 21.19 24.41 7.49
N ALA A 11 21.06 24.72 8.78
CA ALA A 11 21.58 23.89 9.84
C ALA A 11 20.94 22.49 9.73
N THR A 12 21.70 21.51 9.24
CA THR A 12 21.39 20.10 9.41
C THR A 12 21.52 19.77 10.89
N GLY A 13 20.45 20.04 11.64
CA GLY A 13 20.27 19.53 12.97
C GLY A 13 20.28 18.01 12.91
N LEU A 14 21.42 17.41 13.28
CA LEU A 14 21.54 16.00 13.63
C LEU A 14 20.68 15.73 14.88
N LEU A 15 19.36 15.67 14.71
CA LEU A 15 18.45 15.10 15.69
C LEU A 15 18.39 13.59 15.42
N GLY A 16 19.22 12.84 16.15
CA GLY A 16 19.14 11.40 16.39
C GLY A 16 18.32 10.58 15.38
N ALA A 17 18.86 10.39 14.17
CA ALA A 17 18.35 9.44 13.18
C ALA A 17 18.71 7.98 13.54
N GLY A 18 18.80 7.69 14.85
CA GLY A 18 19.28 6.42 15.38
C GLY A 18 18.20 5.35 15.43
N ALA A 19 18.52 4.20 14.84
CA ALA A 19 17.91 2.88 14.96
C ALA A 19 16.68 2.53 14.09
N VAL A 20 15.59 3.31 14.07
CA VAL A 20 14.30 2.72 13.61
C VAL A 20 14.09 2.71 12.08
N ALA A 21 14.79 3.57 11.33
CA ALA A 21 14.68 3.63 9.87
C ALA A 21 15.61 2.63 9.14
N SER A 22 16.46 1.90 9.88
CA SER A 22 17.49 1.02 9.31
C SER A 22 17.03 -0.43 9.02
N GLU A 23 15.78 -0.78 9.34
CA GLU A 23 15.36 -2.19 9.40
C GLU A 23 14.69 -2.69 8.12
N ALA A 24 14.05 -1.81 7.34
CA ALA A 24 13.49 -2.19 6.05
C ALA A 24 14.63 -2.53 5.07
N LYS A 25 14.81 -3.83 4.81
CA LYS A 25 15.76 -4.34 3.83
C LYS A 25 15.21 -4.11 2.42
N PHE A 26 15.40 -2.91 1.92
CA PHE A 26 15.22 -2.59 0.51
C PHE A 26 16.40 -3.15 -0.30
N CYS A 27 16.12 -3.55 -1.53
CA CYS A 27 17.14 -3.93 -2.52
C CYS A 27 18.14 -2.81 -2.80
N GLN A 28 17.68 -1.57 -2.72
CA GLN A 28 18.51 -0.36 -2.76
C GLN A 28 18.27 0.47 -1.51
N LYS A 29 19.35 0.95 -0.89
CA LYS A 29 19.23 1.88 0.24
C LYS A 29 18.53 3.17 -0.22
N PRO A 30 17.53 3.66 0.54
CA PRO A 30 16.93 4.95 0.25
C PRO A 30 17.98 6.06 0.33
N LEU A 31 17.90 7.02 -0.59
CA LEU A 31 18.69 8.25 -0.58
C LEU A 31 18.31 9.14 0.61
N ARG A 32 17.03 9.12 1.00
CA ARG A 32 16.50 9.87 2.14
C ARG A 32 15.46 9.03 2.86
N VAL A 33 15.47 9.11 4.19
CA VAL A 33 14.38 8.63 5.04
C VAL A 33 13.94 9.75 5.97
N ALA A 34 12.64 10.06 5.99
CA ALA A 34 12.05 10.99 6.94
C ALA A 34 10.99 10.27 7.78
N LEU A 35 11.20 10.21 9.09
CA LEU A 35 10.19 9.68 10.03
C LEU A 35 9.24 10.82 10.38
N LEU A 36 8.01 10.70 9.91
CA LEU A 36 6.98 11.74 10.10
C LEU A 36 6.21 11.51 11.39
N GLN A 37 5.94 10.24 11.71
CA GLN A 37 5.33 9.85 12.98
C GLN A 37 5.88 8.50 13.47
N LYS A 38 6.41 8.47 14.70
CA LYS A 38 7.08 7.28 15.28
C LYS A 38 6.12 6.29 15.95
N LYS A 39 4.94 6.74 16.40
CA LYS A 39 3.92 5.94 17.12
C LYS A 39 2.70 5.74 16.24
N HIS A 40 1.82 4.80 16.59
CA HIS A 40 0.61 4.51 15.82
C HIS A 40 -0.31 5.76 15.70
N PRO A 41 -0.77 6.12 14.49
CA PRO A 41 -0.36 5.57 13.18
C PRO A 41 1.09 5.94 12.80
N TYR A 42 1.88 4.95 12.41
CA TYR A 42 3.24 5.15 11.93
C TYR A 42 3.23 5.74 10.52
N ALA A 43 4.06 6.75 10.28
CA ALA A 43 4.23 7.38 8.99
C ALA A 43 5.72 7.64 8.68
N ALA A 44 6.16 7.25 7.50
CA ALA A 44 7.52 7.47 7.02
C ALA A 44 7.56 7.78 5.53
N GLU A 45 8.53 8.60 5.14
CA GLU A 45 8.85 8.88 3.74
C GLU A 45 10.21 8.27 3.38
N PHE A 46 10.27 7.59 2.25
CA PHE A 46 11.49 7.01 1.69
C PHE A 46 11.70 7.56 0.27
N THR A 47 12.88 8.11 -0.02
CA THR A 47 13.22 8.59 -1.38
C THR A 47 14.31 7.72 -1.97
N PHE A 48 14.16 7.34 -3.24
CA PHE A 48 15.07 6.49 -3.99
C PHE A 48 15.44 7.14 -5.32
N SER A 49 16.61 6.81 -5.88
CA SER A 49 16.83 7.06 -7.31
C SER A 49 15.99 6.08 -8.14
N LYS A 50 15.50 6.54 -9.29
CA LYS A 50 14.85 5.67 -10.27
C LYS A 50 15.89 4.68 -10.77
N GLY A 51 15.61 3.40 -10.55
CA GLY A 51 16.63 2.37 -10.65
C GLY A 51 16.07 1.02 -10.30
N VAL A 52 16.64 0.01 -10.93
CA VAL A 52 15.95 -1.20 -11.40
C VAL A 52 15.94 -2.25 -10.30
N CYS A 53 15.05 -2.11 -9.31
CA CYS A 53 14.69 -3.21 -8.40
C CYS A 53 13.33 -2.96 -7.69
N LEU A 54 12.93 -1.69 -7.44
CA LEU A 54 11.68 -1.38 -6.70
C LEU A 54 10.44 -2.03 -7.33
N PHE A 55 10.34 -1.99 -8.65
CA PHE A 55 9.21 -2.51 -9.42
C PHE A 55 9.45 -3.91 -9.98
N GLN A 56 10.58 -4.54 -9.66
CA GLN A 56 10.83 -5.90 -10.11
C GLN A 56 9.97 -6.86 -9.29
N ALA A 57 9.29 -7.76 -9.98
CA ALA A 57 8.76 -8.95 -9.34
C ALA A 57 9.93 -9.71 -8.72
N THR A 58 9.77 -10.12 -7.46
CA THR A 58 10.81 -10.87 -6.76
C THR A 58 10.27 -12.18 -6.27
N LYS A 59 11.12 -13.21 -6.37
CA LYS A 59 10.90 -14.49 -5.68
C LYS A 59 11.54 -14.51 -4.30
N LYS A 60 12.29 -13.46 -3.94
CA LYS A 60 13.00 -13.39 -2.65
C LYS A 60 12.02 -13.04 -1.55
N THR A 61 11.67 -14.05 -0.77
CA THR A 61 10.88 -13.92 0.46
C THR A 61 11.77 -13.68 1.67
N SER A 62 11.36 -12.81 2.60
CA SER A 62 12.03 -12.65 3.89
C SER A 62 11.64 -13.77 4.88
N LYS A 63 12.31 -13.84 6.04
CA LYS A 63 11.88 -14.75 7.13
C LYS A 63 10.47 -14.42 7.64
N ILE A 64 10.10 -13.13 7.69
CA ILE A 64 8.78 -12.66 8.15
C ILE A 64 7.72 -13.03 7.13
N HIS A 65 7.97 -12.76 5.85
CA HIS A 65 7.08 -13.13 4.76
C HIS A 65 6.88 -14.65 4.67
N ASN A 66 7.94 -15.45 4.77
CA ASN A 66 7.81 -16.91 4.85
C ASN A 66 7.05 -17.41 6.09
N LYS A 67 7.14 -16.70 7.22
CA LYS A 67 6.32 -17.01 8.39
C LYS A 67 4.85 -16.70 8.12
N TYR A 68 4.56 -15.58 7.45
CA TYR A 68 3.21 -15.21 7.04
C TYR A 68 2.62 -16.23 6.05
N LEU A 69 3.34 -16.55 4.97
CA LEU A 69 2.88 -17.51 3.96
C LEU A 69 2.51 -18.87 4.57
N ARG A 70 3.36 -19.40 5.47
CA ARG A 70 3.07 -20.65 6.18
C ARG A 70 1.87 -20.52 7.11
N TRP A 71 1.72 -19.39 7.80
CA TRP A 71 0.61 -19.14 8.72
C TRP A 71 -0.74 -19.07 7.99
N VAL A 72 -0.80 -18.40 6.83
CA VAL A 72 -2.01 -18.33 5.99
C VAL A 72 -2.30 -19.69 5.34
N SER A 73 -1.31 -20.29 4.69
CA SER A 73 -1.49 -21.53 3.92
C SER A 73 -1.87 -22.73 4.79
N SER A 74 -1.54 -22.71 6.09
CA SER A 74 -1.98 -23.75 7.03
C SER A 74 -3.44 -23.59 7.49
N ARG A 75 -4.16 -22.56 7.04
CA ARG A 75 -5.52 -22.21 7.50
C ARG A 75 -6.51 -22.09 6.36
N THR A 76 -6.05 -21.82 5.14
CA THR A 76 -6.94 -21.63 4.00
C THR A 76 -6.24 -21.85 2.66
N ILE A 77 -7.03 -22.02 1.61
CA ILE A 77 -6.56 -22.00 0.22
C ILE A 77 -6.27 -20.54 -0.14
N THR A 78 -5.08 -20.27 -0.67
CA THR A 78 -4.59 -18.91 -0.91
C THR A 78 -4.73 -18.43 -2.35
N SER A 79 -5.25 -19.25 -3.26
CA SER A 79 -5.43 -18.84 -4.65
C SER A 79 -6.38 -17.65 -4.74
N PRO A 80 -6.08 -16.61 -5.55
CA PRO A 80 -6.92 -15.44 -5.73
C PRO A 80 -8.39 -15.78 -6.05
N GLU A 81 -8.62 -16.73 -6.96
CA GLU A 81 -9.97 -17.15 -7.36
C GLU A 81 -10.79 -17.69 -6.17
N TYR A 82 -10.20 -18.58 -5.36
CA TYR A 82 -10.86 -19.11 -4.17
C TYR A 82 -11.22 -18.01 -3.17
N LEU A 83 -10.28 -17.10 -2.89
CA LEU A 83 -10.50 -16.01 -1.92
C LEU A 83 -11.58 -15.04 -2.41
N MET A 84 -11.55 -14.67 -3.69
CA MET A 84 -12.55 -13.81 -4.31
C MET A 84 -13.94 -14.47 -4.33
N ASN A 85 -14.04 -15.75 -4.69
CA ASN A 85 -15.31 -16.50 -4.66
C ASN A 85 -15.87 -16.64 -3.24
N LYS A 86 -15.00 -16.84 -2.24
CA LYS A 86 -15.42 -16.90 -0.84
C LYS A 86 -15.99 -15.57 -0.37
N GLN A 87 -15.30 -14.45 -0.65
CA GLN A 87 -15.79 -13.11 -0.30
C GLN A 87 -17.12 -12.79 -1.01
N ARG A 88 -17.19 -13.13 -2.30
CA ARG A 88 -18.40 -13.00 -3.10
C ARG A 88 -19.59 -13.74 -2.49
N GLN A 89 -19.38 -14.99 -2.04
CA GLN A 89 -20.44 -15.78 -1.41
C GLN A 89 -20.90 -15.17 -0.09
N ILE A 90 -19.98 -14.62 0.71
CA ILE A 90 -20.31 -13.92 1.96
C ILE A 90 -21.19 -12.70 1.65
N PHE A 91 -20.81 -11.90 0.64
CA PHE A 91 -21.59 -10.74 0.22
C PHE A 91 -22.99 -11.14 -0.26
N TYR A 92 -23.08 -12.16 -1.10
CA TYR A 92 -24.35 -12.71 -1.57
C TYR A 92 -25.25 -13.13 -0.40
N ASN A 93 -24.70 -13.86 0.58
CA ASN A 93 -25.46 -14.33 1.75
C ASN A 93 -25.98 -13.18 2.63
N HIS A 94 -25.36 -12.01 2.57
CA HIS A 94 -25.79 -10.80 3.30
C HIS A 94 -26.65 -9.87 2.43
N GLY A 95 -27.07 -10.30 1.23
CA GLY A 95 -27.84 -9.47 0.30
C GLY A 95 -27.04 -8.27 -0.25
N LEU A 96 -25.71 -8.34 -0.20
CA LEU A 96 -24.83 -7.31 -0.72
C LEU A 96 -24.49 -7.55 -2.19
N ALA A 97 -24.18 -6.45 -2.86
CA ALA A 97 -23.67 -6.39 -4.23
C ALA A 97 -22.51 -7.37 -4.50
N THR A 98 -22.67 -8.27 -5.50
CA THR A 98 -21.57 -9.17 -5.94
C THR A 98 -20.88 -8.74 -7.23
N ALA A 99 -21.45 -7.79 -7.97
CA ALA A 99 -21.01 -7.45 -9.33
C ALA A 99 -19.55 -6.96 -9.42
N VAL A 100 -19.02 -6.39 -8.33
CA VAL A 100 -17.58 -6.07 -8.21
C VAL A 100 -16.72 -7.34 -8.29
N PHE A 101 -17.09 -8.38 -7.54
CA PHE A 101 -16.38 -9.66 -7.57
C PHE A 101 -16.55 -10.36 -8.92
N ASP A 102 -17.75 -10.33 -9.50
CA ASP A 102 -18.02 -10.92 -10.82
C ASP A 102 -17.13 -10.30 -11.91
N SER A 103 -16.94 -8.97 -11.87
CA SER A 103 -16.08 -8.25 -12.81
C SER A 103 -14.59 -8.63 -12.66
N ILE A 104 -14.13 -8.82 -11.43
CA ILE A 104 -12.74 -9.22 -11.15
C ILE A 104 -12.51 -10.69 -11.55
N LEU A 105 -13.40 -11.58 -11.14
CA LEU A 105 -13.30 -13.03 -11.41
C LEU A 105 -13.37 -13.35 -12.91
N SER A 106 -14.11 -12.56 -13.68
CA SER A 106 -14.16 -12.66 -15.14
C SER A 106 -12.96 -12.04 -15.86
N GLY A 107 -12.04 -11.40 -15.13
CA GLY A 107 -10.86 -10.73 -15.68
C GLY A 107 -11.19 -9.47 -16.49
N VAL A 108 -12.39 -8.90 -16.33
CA VAL A 108 -12.80 -7.66 -17.02
C VAL A 108 -12.09 -6.45 -16.42
N VAL A 109 -11.84 -6.49 -15.11
CA VAL A 109 -11.11 -5.46 -14.37
C VAL A 109 -10.04 -6.09 -13.51
N GLY A 110 -8.97 -5.33 -13.28
CA GLY A 110 -7.86 -5.76 -12.43
C GLY A 110 -6.86 -6.65 -13.15
N GLN A 111 -5.59 -6.51 -12.81
CA GLN A 111 -4.50 -7.34 -13.29
C GLN A 111 -3.78 -7.99 -12.13
N LEU A 112 -3.84 -9.32 -12.06
CA LEU A 112 -3.09 -10.09 -11.07
C LEU A 112 -1.59 -10.10 -11.41
N ARG A 113 -0.74 -9.89 -10.41
CA ARG A 113 0.71 -10.01 -10.52
C ARG A 113 1.36 -10.45 -9.21
N PRO A 114 2.61 -10.93 -9.27
CA PRO A 114 3.42 -11.12 -8.08
C PRO A 114 3.69 -9.80 -7.35
N ALA A 115 4.00 -9.91 -6.05
CA ALA A 115 4.47 -8.79 -5.27
C ALA A 115 5.84 -8.29 -5.76
N THR A 116 6.04 -6.97 -5.71
CA THR A 116 7.32 -6.34 -6.03
C THR A 116 8.25 -6.29 -4.82
N GLU A 117 9.53 -5.98 -5.04
CA GLU A 117 10.49 -5.86 -3.94
C GLU A 117 10.10 -4.78 -2.93
N ILE A 118 9.61 -3.62 -3.40
CA ILE A 118 9.21 -2.55 -2.49
C ILE A 118 8.02 -2.96 -1.63
N GLU A 119 7.06 -3.69 -2.21
CA GLU A 119 5.90 -4.22 -1.50
C GLU A 119 6.31 -5.18 -0.39
N LEU A 120 7.22 -6.12 -0.68
CA LEU A 120 7.71 -7.06 0.34
C LEU A 120 8.58 -6.38 1.40
N SER A 121 9.37 -5.36 1.04
CA SER A 121 10.14 -4.59 2.02
C SER A 121 9.23 -3.83 2.98
N LEU A 122 8.18 -3.18 2.48
CA LEU A 122 7.21 -2.45 3.30
C LEU A 122 6.30 -3.40 4.10
N PHE A 123 5.96 -4.56 3.56
CA PHE A 123 5.29 -5.64 4.27
C PHE A 123 6.09 -6.08 5.50
N ASN A 124 7.41 -6.30 5.34
CA ASN A 124 8.27 -6.67 6.46
C ASN A 124 8.31 -5.57 7.52
N LEU A 125 8.50 -4.31 7.09
CA LEU A 125 8.49 -3.16 7.98
C LEU A 125 7.18 -3.07 8.78
N HIS A 126 6.04 -3.30 8.13
CA HIS A 126 4.75 -3.35 8.82
C HIS A 126 4.74 -4.40 9.93
N PHE A 127 5.07 -5.65 9.59
CA PHE A 127 4.98 -6.77 10.53
C PHE A 127 6.02 -6.79 11.64
N GLU A 128 7.18 -6.18 11.41
CA GLU A 128 8.17 -5.88 12.45
C GLU A 128 7.58 -4.90 13.48
N ARG A 129 6.84 -3.89 13.01
CA ARG A 129 6.29 -2.84 13.87
C ARG A 129 5.04 -3.24 14.64
N VAL A 130 4.10 -3.95 14.02
CA VAL A 130 2.85 -4.36 14.68
C VAL A 130 3.02 -5.57 15.61
N GLY A 131 4.21 -6.19 15.60
CA GLY A 131 4.57 -7.26 16.53
C GLY A 131 4.13 -8.66 16.11
N GLY A 132 3.98 -8.92 14.80
CA GLY A 132 3.84 -10.27 14.27
C GLY A 132 2.79 -10.47 13.18
N VAL A 133 3.03 -11.50 12.36
CA VAL A 133 2.25 -11.86 11.16
C VAL A 133 0.80 -12.28 11.41
N ASN A 134 0.44 -12.53 12.67
CA ASN A 134 -0.91 -12.93 13.08
C ASN A 134 -1.78 -11.74 13.54
N LYS A 135 -1.27 -10.51 13.42
CA LYS A 135 -2.03 -9.30 13.71
C LYS A 135 -2.91 -8.94 12.52
N TYR A 136 -4.19 -8.70 12.80
CA TYR A 136 -5.15 -8.19 11.83
C TYR A 136 -5.00 -6.66 11.77
N SER A 137 -4.05 -6.21 10.96
CA SER A 137 -3.67 -4.80 10.81
C SER A 137 -3.42 -4.44 9.36
N GLU A 138 -3.72 -3.20 9.00
CA GLU A 138 -3.57 -2.71 7.63
C GLU A 138 -2.40 -1.72 7.48
N TYR A 139 -1.93 -1.59 6.25
CA TYR A 139 -1.00 -0.53 5.85
C TYR A 139 -1.24 -0.14 4.40
N ALA A 140 -0.82 1.07 4.07
CA ALA A 140 -0.89 1.61 2.72
C ALA A 140 0.38 2.39 2.39
N PHE A 141 0.64 2.56 1.11
CA PHE A 141 1.63 3.53 0.68
C PHE A 141 1.24 4.26 -0.60
N TYR A 142 1.78 5.46 -0.75
CA TYR A 142 1.66 6.29 -1.93
C TYR A 142 3.03 6.37 -2.57
N LEU A 143 3.10 6.10 -3.86
CA LEU A 143 4.32 6.16 -4.63
C LEU A 143 4.25 7.33 -5.61
N PHE A 144 5.17 8.25 -5.44
CA PHE A 144 5.32 9.45 -6.23
C PHE A 144 6.59 9.37 -7.08
N LYS A 145 6.55 10.01 -8.25
CA LYS A 145 7.71 10.22 -9.10
C LYS A 145 7.89 11.71 -9.31
N ASN A 146 9.08 12.22 -9.02
CA ASN A 146 9.40 13.60 -9.37
C ASN A 146 9.51 13.73 -10.90
N VAL A 147 8.90 14.76 -11.50
CA VAL A 147 8.90 14.91 -12.97
C VAL A 147 10.17 15.58 -13.50
N ARG A 148 10.92 16.27 -12.64
CA ARG A 148 12.15 17.01 -12.99
C ARG A 148 13.42 16.24 -12.64
N SER A 149 13.33 15.39 -11.63
CA SER A 149 14.39 14.48 -11.21
C SER A 149 13.87 13.07 -11.31
N ASP A 150 14.68 12.13 -11.73
CA ASP A 150 14.29 10.72 -11.78
C ASP A 150 14.31 10.11 -10.36
N LEU A 151 13.63 10.74 -9.41
CA LEU A 151 13.49 10.30 -8.02
C LEU A 151 12.09 9.72 -7.80
N VAL A 152 12.03 8.68 -6.97
CA VAL A 152 10.80 8.07 -6.50
C VAL A 152 10.68 8.27 -5.01
N THR A 153 9.52 8.75 -4.56
CA THR A 153 9.21 8.96 -3.14
C THR A 153 8.09 8.03 -2.73
N VAL A 154 8.27 7.32 -1.63
CA VAL A 154 7.26 6.43 -1.05
C VAL A 154 6.85 6.98 0.29
N TYR A 155 5.57 7.29 0.43
CA TYR A 155 4.96 7.67 1.67
C TYR A 155 4.20 6.48 2.24
N PHE A 156 4.72 5.91 3.32
CA PHE A 156 4.22 4.68 3.95
C PHE A 156 3.42 5.02 5.21
N LEU A 157 2.25 4.39 5.34
CA LEU A 157 1.33 4.50 6.47
C LEU A 157 1.04 3.12 7.02
N SER A 158 1.20 2.95 8.33
CA SER A 158 0.89 1.69 9.01
C SER A 158 0.29 1.95 10.37
N ASN A 159 -0.66 1.12 10.79
CA ASN A 159 -1.13 1.08 12.17
C ASN A 159 -1.24 -0.37 12.66
N ASN A 160 -1.76 -0.53 13.88
CA ASN A 160 -2.02 -1.80 14.54
C ASN A 160 -3.51 -2.19 14.47
N GLU A 161 -4.28 -1.54 13.59
CA GLU A 161 -5.74 -1.64 13.52
C GLU A 161 -6.18 -2.11 12.12
N PRO A 162 -7.39 -2.66 11.97
CA PRO A 162 -7.87 -3.19 10.69
C PRO A 162 -8.47 -2.12 9.79
N TYR A 163 -7.75 -1.01 9.63
CA TYR A 163 -8.12 0.08 8.72
C TYR A 163 -6.88 0.90 8.41
N ILE A 164 -6.81 1.51 7.23
CA ILE A 164 -5.79 2.53 6.97
C ILE A 164 -6.12 3.79 7.78
N PRO A 165 -5.17 4.30 8.60
CA PRO A 165 -5.44 5.47 9.41
C PRO A 165 -5.81 6.64 8.50
N ALA A 166 -6.95 7.27 8.79
CA ALA A 166 -7.32 8.52 8.16
C ALA A 166 -6.30 9.56 8.60
N VAL A 167 -5.39 9.92 7.72
CA VAL A 167 -4.45 11.00 7.98
C VAL A 167 -4.94 12.17 7.17
N GLU A 168 -5.45 13.19 7.84
CA GLU A 168 -5.67 14.53 7.25
C GLU A 168 -4.41 14.98 6.49
N SER A 169 -3.25 14.50 6.94
CA SER A 169 -1.95 14.67 6.28
C SER A 169 -1.86 14.06 4.87
N VAL A 170 -2.65 13.05 4.48
CA VAL A 170 -2.60 12.49 3.12
C VAL A 170 -3.03 13.54 2.10
N SER A 171 -4.15 14.22 2.35
CA SER A 171 -4.63 15.27 1.44
C SER A 171 -3.66 16.45 1.37
N ALA A 172 -3.09 16.85 2.51
CA ALA A 172 -2.08 17.90 2.56
C ALA A 172 -0.78 17.48 1.85
N LEU A 173 -0.33 16.24 2.07
CA LEU A 173 0.83 15.64 1.42
C LEU A 173 0.63 15.57 -0.09
N LEU A 174 -0.51 15.08 -0.57
CA LEU A 174 -0.80 14.99 -2.00
C LEU A 174 -0.71 16.37 -2.66
N LYS A 175 -1.34 17.38 -2.04
CA LYS A 175 -1.25 18.77 -2.52
C LYS A 175 0.19 19.26 -2.53
N GLN A 176 0.94 19.01 -1.46
CA GLN A 176 2.35 19.39 -1.35
C GLN A 176 3.19 18.72 -2.45
N LYS A 177 3.16 17.39 -2.57
CA LYS A 177 3.94 16.62 -3.55
C LYS A 177 3.63 17.03 -4.98
N ILE A 178 2.35 17.24 -5.31
CA ILE A 178 1.94 17.73 -6.62
C ILE A 178 2.49 19.15 -6.87
N SER A 179 2.43 20.04 -5.87
CA SER A 179 3.00 21.39 -5.99
C SER A 179 4.52 21.40 -6.14
N GLU A 180 5.21 20.38 -5.61
CA GLU A 180 6.65 20.15 -5.76
C GLU A 180 7.02 19.53 -7.12
N GLY A 181 6.03 19.27 -7.98
CA GLY A 181 6.23 18.64 -9.28
C GLY A 181 6.41 17.12 -9.20
N GLU A 182 5.83 16.47 -8.19
CA GLU A 182 5.73 15.01 -8.16
C GLU A 182 4.38 14.53 -8.71
N GLU A 183 4.42 13.42 -9.44
CA GLU A 183 3.25 12.72 -9.98
C GLU A 183 2.95 11.48 -9.13
N LEU A 184 1.69 11.32 -8.72
CA LEU A 184 1.24 10.12 -8.03
C LEU A 184 1.13 8.95 -9.02
N LEU A 185 2.01 7.96 -8.88
CA LEU A 185 1.97 6.77 -9.73
C LEU A 185 1.04 5.71 -9.16
N MET A 186 1.17 5.42 -7.86
CA MET A 186 0.48 4.28 -7.26
C MET A 186 -0.02 4.60 -5.86
N HIS A 187 -1.20 4.07 -5.55
CA HIS A 187 -1.63 3.81 -4.18
C HIS A 187 -1.67 2.31 -3.96
N TYR A 188 -1.11 1.85 -2.85
CA TYR A 188 -1.09 0.44 -2.49
C TYR A 188 -1.76 0.24 -1.13
N HIS A 189 -2.53 -0.83 -1.00
CA HIS A 189 -3.28 -1.18 0.21
C HIS A 189 -3.13 -2.67 0.52
N PHE A 190 -2.77 -2.98 1.75
CA PHE A 190 -2.71 -4.35 2.25
C PHE A 190 -4.01 -4.75 2.96
N HIS A 191 -4.65 -5.81 2.44
CA HIS A 191 -5.80 -6.50 3.01
C HIS A 191 -5.33 -7.74 3.78
N PRO A 192 -5.24 -7.69 5.12
CA PRO A 192 -4.85 -8.84 5.93
C PRO A 192 -5.90 -9.95 5.94
N PHE A 193 -5.47 -11.17 6.29
CA PHE A 193 -6.38 -12.26 6.66
C PHE A 193 -6.87 -12.11 8.11
N ASN A 194 -8.13 -12.45 8.35
CA ASN A 194 -8.76 -12.45 9.67
C ASN A 194 -9.31 -13.84 10.05
N PHE A 195 -8.46 -14.69 10.65
CA PHE A 195 -8.88 -16.04 11.05
C PHE A 195 -9.60 -16.11 12.40
N VAL A 196 -9.86 -14.97 13.04
CA VAL A 196 -10.57 -14.90 14.33
C VAL A 196 -11.97 -14.30 14.19
N ASN A 197 -12.41 -13.99 12.97
CA ASN A 197 -13.74 -13.46 12.72
C ASN A 197 -14.83 -14.52 13.03
N PRO A 198 -15.75 -14.28 13.98
CA PRO A 198 -16.82 -15.22 14.30
C PRO A 198 -17.80 -15.46 13.13
N GLU A 199 -17.88 -14.54 12.17
CA GLU A 199 -18.76 -14.67 11.00
C GLU A 199 -18.17 -15.57 9.90
N GLY A 200 -16.94 -16.06 10.08
CA GLY A 200 -16.27 -16.94 9.13
C GLY A 200 -15.67 -16.25 7.90
N ASP A 201 -15.80 -14.92 7.81
CA ASP A 201 -15.07 -14.11 6.83
C ASP A 201 -13.58 -14.05 7.20
N ILE A 202 -12.77 -14.67 6.35
CA ILE A 202 -11.32 -14.76 6.52
C ILE A 202 -10.56 -13.55 5.94
N ALA A 203 -11.27 -12.59 5.35
CA ALA A 203 -10.71 -11.43 4.66
C ALA A 203 -9.64 -11.83 3.61
N GLY A 204 -8.61 -11.00 3.39
CA GLY A 204 -7.55 -11.29 2.42
C GLY A 204 -7.97 -11.24 0.94
N THR A 205 -9.11 -10.61 0.66
CA THR A 205 -9.60 -10.35 -0.71
C THR A 205 -8.69 -9.36 -1.44
N LEU A 206 -8.55 -9.53 -2.77
CA LEU A 206 -7.81 -8.60 -3.63
C LEU A 206 -8.73 -7.54 -4.27
N GLY A 207 -10.04 -7.64 -4.04
CA GLY A 207 -11.00 -6.66 -4.54
C GLY A 207 -11.08 -5.41 -3.64
N PRO A 208 -11.21 -4.19 -4.22
CA PRO A 208 -11.40 -2.97 -3.45
C PRO A 208 -12.78 -2.94 -2.81
N SER A 209 -12.83 -2.43 -1.59
CA SER A 209 -14.09 -2.06 -0.94
C SER A 209 -14.63 -0.73 -1.52
N LEU A 210 -15.89 -0.41 -1.24
CA LEU A 210 -16.45 0.90 -1.62
C LEU A 210 -15.70 2.08 -0.96
N PRO A 211 -15.28 2.03 0.32
CA PRO A 211 -14.33 2.99 0.89
C PRO A 211 -13.06 3.17 0.05
N ASP A 212 -12.45 2.10 -0.43
CA ASP A 212 -11.23 2.16 -1.26
C ASP A 212 -11.49 2.86 -2.58
N LEU A 213 -12.56 2.47 -3.27
CA LEU A 213 -12.96 3.10 -4.54
C LEU A 213 -13.23 4.60 -4.36
N ARG A 214 -13.94 5.01 -3.29
CA ARG A 214 -14.16 6.43 -2.97
C ARG A 214 -12.86 7.16 -2.68
N HIS A 215 -11.91 6.50 -2.03
CA HIS A 215 -10.59 7.07 -1.80
C HIS A 215 -9.85 7.28 -3.12
N TYR A 216 -9.78 6.26 -3.98
CA TYR A 216 -9.05 6.32 -5.26
C TYR A 216 -9.62 7.39 -6.20
N MET A 217 -10.95 7.54 -6.26
CA MET A 217 -11.61 8.58 -7.05
C MET A 217 -11.24 10.01 -6.62
N ARG A 218 -10.71 10.19 -5.40
CA ARG A 218 -10.26 11.48 -4.86
C ARG A 218 -8.76 11.71 -5.01
N LEU A 219 -8.00 10.73 -5.53
CA LEU A 219 -6.55 10.83 -5.71
C LEU A 219 -6.24 11.44 -7.10
N PRO A 220 -5.84 12.72 -7.18
CA PRO A 220 -5.57 13.36 -8.46
C PRO A 220 -4.37 12.71 -9.16
N GLY A 221 -4.57 12.31 -10.42
CA GLY A 221 -3.50 11.79 -11.27
C GLY A 221 -3.05 10.36 -10.98
N LEU A 222 -3.72 9.63 -10.07
CA LEU A 222 -3.44 8.23 -9.76
C LEU A 222 -3.37 7.39 -11.04
N LYS A 223 -2.27 6.64 -11.23
CA LYS A 223 -2.12 5.73 -12.40
C LYS A 223 -2.51 4.29 -12.08
N THR A 224 -2.32 3.86 -10.85
CA THR A 224 -2.62 2.49 -10.44
C THR A 224 -3.04 2.45 -8.97
N ALA A 225 -4.13 1.78 -8.66
CA ALA A 225 -4.41 1.32 -7.30
C ALA A 225 -4.03 -0.16 -7.20
N SER A 226 -3.32 -0.55 -6.16
CA SER A 226 -2.89 -1.93 -5.95
C SER A 226 -3.44 -2.43 -4.63
N ILE A 227 -4.05 -3.60 -4.64
CA ILE A 227 -4.48 -4.29 -3.43
C ILE A 227 -3.72 -5.60 -3.34
N THR A 228 -3.16 -5.85 -2.17
CA THR A 228 -2.47 -7.10 -1.88
C THR A 228 -3.10 -7.81 -0.69
N ASN A 229 -2.85 -9.09 -0.57
CA ASN A 229 -2.99 -9.83 0.68
C ASN A 229 -1.64 -10.37 1.17
N GLY A 230 -0.52 -9.78 0.74
CA GLY A 230 0.83 -10.25 1.07
C GLY A 230 1.24 -11.54 0.39
N ILE A 231 0.39 -12.13 -0.45
CA ILE A 231 0.70 -13.31 -1.28
C ILE A 231 0.64 -12.88 -2.75
N ASP A 232 -0.50 -12.33 -3.12
CA ASP A 232 -0.83 -11.86 -4.45
C ASP A 232 -1.12 -10.35 -4.42
N THR A 233 -0.94 -9.70 -5.57
CA THR A 233 -1.28 -8.29 -5.74
C THR A 233 -2.14 -8.14 -6.99
N MET A 234 -3.20 -7.35 -6.89
CA MET A 234 -4.05 -6.97 -8.00
C MET A 234 -3.96 -5.47 -8.25
N ASP A 235 -3.62 -5.12 -9.48
CA ASP A 235 -3.53 -3.73 -9.93
C ASP A 235 -4.81 -3.32 -10.66
N PHE A 236 -5.29 -2.12 -10.36
CA PHE A 236 -6.46 -1.51 -10.97
C PHE A 236 -6.05 -0.22 -11.65
N SER A 237 -6.32 -0.13 -12.96
CA SER A 237 -6.16 1.10 -13.73
C SER A 237 -7.24 2.13 -13.36
N PRO A 238 -7.10 3.40 -13.76
CA PRO A 238 -8.14 4.41 -13.53
C PRO A 238 -9.49 4.03 -14.16
N ARG A 239 -9.46 3.32 -15.29
CA ARG A 239 -10.66 2.79 -15.95
C ARG A 239 -11.32 1.72 -15.09
N ASP A 240 -10.55 0.79 -14.53
CA ASP A 240 -11.08 -0.26 -13.66
C ASP A 240 -11.73 0.33 -12.41
N ILE A 241 -11.05 1.30 -11.78
CA ILE A 241 -11.54 2.00 -10.60
C ILE A 241 -12.88 2.69 -10.90
N GLN A 242 -12.99 3.40 -12.03
CA GLN A 242 -14.24 4.05 -12.42
C GLN A 242 -15.38 3.05 -12.66
N MET A 243 -15.08 1.94 -13.34
CA MET A 243 -16.06 0.89 -13.61
C MET A 243 -16.54 0.24 -12.31
N LEU A 244 -15.62 -0.15 -11.44
CA LEU A 244 -15.93 -0.74 -10.14
C LEU A 244 -16.69 0.23 -9.24
N TYR A 245 -16.32 1.51 -9.24
CA TYR A 245 -17.02 2.54 -8.48
C TYR A 245 -18.47 2.69 -8.93
N LYS A 246 -18.72 2.76 -10.24
CA LYS A 246 -20.08 2.83 -10.80
C LYS A 246 -20.90 1.60 -10.41
N ILE A 247 -20.34 0.41 -10.61
CA ILE A 247 -21.00 -0.85 -10.24
C ILE A 247 -21.34 -0.88 -8.74
N GLY A 248 -20.41 -0.45 -7.89
CA GLY A 248 -20.60 -0.44 -6.44
C GLY A 248 -21.44 0.71 -5.90
N SER A 249 -21.67 1.79 -6.67
CA SER A 249 -22.50 2.93 -6.26
C SER A 249 -23.95 2.84 -6.71
N ASP A 250 -24.24 2.04 -7.73
CA ASP A 250 -25.58 1.86 -8.30
C ASP A 250 -26.40 0.80 -7.50
N LEU A 251 -25.93 0.42 -6.32
CA LEU A 251 -26.46 -0.63 -5.43
C LEU A 251 -26.68 -0.08 -4.01
#